data_AF-A0A4R4X6V9-F1
#
_entry.id   AF-A0A4R4X6V9-F1
#
_cell.length_a   1.000
_cell.length_b   1.000
_cell.length_c   1.000
_cell.angle_alpha   90.00
_cell.angle_beta   90.00
_cell.angle_gamma   90.00
#
_symmetry.space_group_name_H-M   'P 1'
#
loop_
_entity.id
_entity.type
_entity.pdbx_description
1 polymer ?
#
loop_
_entity_poly.entity_id
_entity_poly.type
_entity_poly.pdbx_seq_one_letter_code
_entity_poly.pdbx_strand_id
1 'polypeptide(L)' 'KQASLEELGQLHEPALTKDAVAGRIRRLLAMADKRAVDLGIPNTEANLTPEMLDPA' A
#
# COMPACT_ATOMS: atom_id res chain seq x y z
N LYS A 1 18.09 -0.39 1.80
CA LYS A 1 17.29 -1.54 2.30
C LYS A 1 15.87 -1.04 2.52
N GLN A 2 14.87 -1.59 1.83
CA GLN A 2 13.46 -1.33 2.15
C GLN A 2 13.07 -2.27 3.29
N ALA A 3 12.31 -1.78 4.27
CA ALA A 3 11.82 -2.61 5.36
C ALA A 3 10.73 -3.57 4.84
N SER A 4 10.81 -4.83 5.24
CA SER A 4 9.75 -5.81 5.01
C SER A 4 8.49 -5.47 5.80
N LEU A 5 7.34 -6.03 5.40
CA LEU A 5 6.08 -5.87 6.14
C LEU A 5 6.17 -6.39 7.59
N GLU A 6 6.99 -7.41 7.82
CA GLU A 6 7.26 -7.95 9.15
C GLU A 6 8.08 -6.95 9.99
N GLU A 7 9.16 -6.39 9.41
CA GLU A 7 9.96 -5.35 10.06
C GLU A 7 9.10 -4.11 10.38
N LEU A 8 8.21 -3.69 9.47
CA LEU A 8 7.27 -2.59 9.72
C LEU A 8 6.28 -2.90 10.83
N GLY A 9 5.80 -4.14 10.91
CA GLY A 9 4.91 -4.61 11.97
C GLY A 9 5.55 -4.52 13.36
N GLN A 10 6.84 -4.84 13.47
CA GLN A 10 7.62 -4.76 14.71
C GLN A 10 7.91 -3.33 15.18
N LEU A 11 7.93 -2.34 14.27
CA LEU A 11 8.14 -0.93 14.63
C LEU A 11 6.90 -0.26 15.26
N HIS A 12 5.71 -0.84 15.10
CA HIS A 12 4.47 -0.31 15.64
C HIS A 12 4.27 -0.75 17.10
N GLU A 13 3.71 0.11 17.95
CA GLU A 13 3.34 -0.24 19.32
C GLU A 13 1.82 -0.07 19.53
N PRO A 14 1.07 -1.16 19.82
CA PRO A 14 1.51 -2.56 19.95
C PRO A 14 1.95 -3.17 18.62
N ALA A 15 2.82 -4.19 18.63
CA ALA A 15 3.32 -4.84 17.42
C ALA A 15 2.17 -5.37 16.54
N LEU A 16 2.31 -5.19 15.22
CA LEU A 16 1.34 -5.65 14.23
C LEU A 16 1.92 -6.81 13.41
N THR A 17 1.05 -7.70 12.93
CA THR A 17 1.45 -8.74 11.97
C THR A 17 1.65 -8.15 10.59
N LYS A 18 2.49 -8.79 9.75
CA LYS A 18 2.64 -8.41 8.33
C LYS A 18 1.31 -8.30 7.58
N ASP A 19 0.34 -9.16 7.90
CA ASP A 19 -0.99 -9.18 7.25
C ASP A 19 -1.85 -7.98 7.69
N ALA A 20 -1.75 -7.57 8.95
CA ALA A 20 -2.41 -6.37 9.45
C ALA A 20 -1.84 -5.11 8.78
N VAL A 21 -0.52 -5.04 8.62
CA VAL A 21 0.15 -3.96 7.88
C VAL A 21 -0.29 -3.95 6.41
N ALA A 22 -0.24 -5.10 5.73
CA ALA A 22 -0.66 -5.24 4.34
C ALA A 22 -2.14 -4.82 4.15
N GLY A 23 -3.01 -5.22 5.09
CA GLY A 23 -4.41 -4.82 5.10
C GLY A 23 -4.62 -3.32 5.26
N ARG A 24 -3.81 -2.65 6.10
CA ARG A 24 -3.85 -1.18 6.25
C ARG A 24 -3.43 -0.47 4.95
N ILE A 25 -2.37 -0.94 4.30
CA ILE A 25 -1.88 -0.38 3.03
C ILE A 25 -2.95 -0.52 1.95
N ARG A 26 -3.52 -1.73 1.76
CA ARG A 26 -4.61 -1.94 0.79
C ARG A 26 -5.80 -1.02 1.03
N ARG A 27 -6.23 -0.87 2.28
CA ARG A 27 -7.32 0.06 2.64
C ARG A 27 -6.97 1.51 2.33
N LEU A 28 -5.73 1.94 2.60
CA LEU A 28 -5.27 3.29 2.30
C LEU A 28 -5.31 3.56 0.79
N LEU A 29 -4.79 2.64 -0.02
CA LEU A 29 -4.81 2.76 -1.48
C LEU A 29 -6.25 2.82 -2.00
N ALA A 30 -7.14 1.92 -1.55
CA ALA A 30 -8.55 1.95 -1.95
C ALA A 30 -9.26 3.26 -1.58
N MET A 31 -8.95 3.85 -0.42
CA MET A 31 -9.50 5.15 -0.03
C MET A 31 -8.95 6.28 -0.90
N ALA A 32 -7.66 6.24 -1.24
CA ALA A 32 -7.04 7.20 -2.14
C ALA A 32 -7.64 7.12 -3.55
N ASP A 33 -7.84 5.91 -4.07
CA ASP A 33 -8.45 5.68 -5.39
C ASP A 33 -9.89 6.19 -5.45
N LYS A 34 -10.68 5.92 -4.40
CA LYS A 34 -12.04 6.47 -4.30
C LYS A 34 -12.02 7.99 -4.33
N ARG A 35 -11.10 8.62 -3.60
CA ARG A 35 -10.95 10.09 -3.59
C ARG A 35 -10.47 10.63 -4.94
N ALA A 36 -9.60 9.90 -5.63
CA ALA A 36 -9.12 10.27 -6.96
C ALA A 36 -10.26 10.33 -7.97
N VAL A 37 -11.18 9.35 -7.92
CA VAL A 37 -12.41 9.35 -8.73
C VAL A 37 -13.26 10.59 -8.46
N ASP A 38 -13.51 10.92 -7.19
CA ASP A 38 -14.31 12.10 -6.82
C ASP A 38 -13.68 13.42 -7.32
N LEU A 39 -12.35 13.47 -7.41
CA LEU A 39 -11.58 14.63 -7.86
C LEU A 39 -11.31 14.64 -9.37
N GLY A 40 -11.65 13.58 -10.09
CA GLY A 40 -11.35 13.44 -11.51
C GLY A 40 -9.85 13.36 -11.83
N ILE A 41 -9.04 12.86 -10.89
CA ILE A 41 -7.58 12.69 -11.05
C ILE A 41 -7.21 11.20 -11.18
N PRO A 42 -6.02 10.87 -11.72
CA PRO A 42 -5.58 9.48 -11.85
C PRO A 42 -5.46 8.75 -10.50
N ASN A 43 -5.67 7.44 -10.52
CA ASN A 43 -5.61 6.57 -9.34
C ASN A 43 -4.17 6.25 -8.92
N THR A 44 -4.01 5.46 -7.86
CA THR A 44 -2.68 5.11 -7.29
C THR A 44 -1.83 4.24 -8.22
N GLU A 45 -2.41 3.59 -9.23
CA GLU A 45 -1.70 2.74 -10.18
C GLU A 45 -1.27 3.48 -11.46
N ALA A 46 -1.70 4.73 -11.66
CA ALA A 46 -1.55 5.44 -12.93
C ALA A 46 -0.10 5.65 -13.41
N ASN A 47 0.88 5.53 -12.51
CA ASN A 47 2.31 5.70 -12.82
C ASN A 47 3.12 4.41 -12.62
N LEU A 48 2.47 3.26 -12.42
CA LEU A 48 3.18 1.99 -12.31
C LEU A 48 3.63 1.55 -13.71
N THR A 49 4.93 1.30 -13.88
CA THR A 49 5.44 0.68 -15.11
C THR A 49 5.16 -0.83 -15.08
N PRO A 50 5.14 -1.50 -16.25
CA PRO A 50 5.01 -2.96 -16.30
C PRO A 50 6.07 -3.68 -15.44
N GLU A 51 7.30 -3.17 -15.37
CA GLU A 51 8.35 -3.77 -14.53
C GLU A 51 8.05 -3.70 -13.03
N MET A 52 7.22 -2.74 -12.59
CA MET A 52 6.81 -2.60 -11.19
C MET A 52 5.66 -3.54 -10.81
N LEU A 53 4.97 -4.15 -11.80
CA LEU A 53 3.83 -5.03 -11.61
C LEU A 53 4.20 -6.52 -11.61
N ASP A 54 5.47 -6.86 -11.85
CA ASP A 54 5.91 -8.24 -11.97
C ASP A 54 5.79 -8.98 -10.62
N PRO A 55 5.06 -10.10 -10.55
CA PRO A 55 5.04 -10.96 -9.38
C PRO A 55 6.32 -11.81 -9.40
N ALA A 56 7.39 -11.29 -8.81
CA ALA A 56 8.56 -12.09 -8.46
C ALA A 56 8.21 -13.18 -7.44
#